data_AF-A0A0D3FHR1-F1
#
_entry.id   AF-A0A0D3FHR1-F1
#
_cell.length_a   1.000
_cell.length_b   1.000
_cell.length_c   1.000
_cell.angle_alpha   90.00
_cell.angle_beta   90.00
_cell.angle_gamma   90.00
#
_symmetry.space_group_name_H-M   'P 1'
#
loop_
_entity.id
_entity.type
_entity.pdbx_description
1 polymer ?
#
loop_
_entity_poly.entity_id
_entity_poly.type
_entity_poly.pdbx_seq_one_letter_code
_entity_poly.pdbx_strand_id
1 'polypeptide(L)'
;MHRLPLASRPPGPHRAAAAAHRAPQRTTTACCGRLKQEATPSFASLAVAASAAAERAATPLLAAAALLLSAASPGFLASTPSAFAQSEGAALFRKACIGCHDMGGNILQPGATLYMKDLERNGVATEDELYNITYYGKGRMPGFGEKCTPRGQCTFGPRLAEDDIKLLAAFVKSQAENGWPKIDGDGD
;
A
#
# COMPACT_ATOMS: atom_id res chain seq x y z
N MET A 1 -15.20 23.75 55.56
CA MET A 1 -14.38 22.70 54.91
C MET A 1 -13.37 23.40 54.00
N HIS A 2 -12.21 23.78 54.53
CA HIS A 2 -11.21 24.57 53.81
C HIS A 2 -10.34 23.68 52.92
N ARG A 3 -10.23 24.02 51.63
CA ARG A 3 -9.31 23.38 50.67
C ARG A 3 -7.89 23.91 50.92
N LEU A 4 -6.97 23.03 51.28
CA LEU A 4 -5.53 23.30 51.27
C LEU A 4 -4.99 23.18 49.82
N PRO A 5 -4.08 24.06 49.37
CA PRO A 5 -3.49 23.97 48.05
C PRO A 5 -2.37 22.91 48.00
N LEU A 6 -2.36 22.09 46.94
CA LEU A 6 -1.27 21.16 46.62
C LEU A 6 0.00 21.96 46.27
N ALA A 7 1.07 21.73 47.01
CA ALA A 7 2.40 22.25 46.70
C ALA A 7 3.01 21.48 45.51
N SER A 8 3.36 22.22 44.46
CA SER A 8 4.05 21.72 43.27
C SER A 8 5.51 21.40 43.60
N ARG A 9 5.95 20.17 43.29
CA ARG A 9 7.32 19.69 43.49
C ARG A 9 8.26 20.23 42.39
N PRO A 10 9.46 20.74 42.70
CA PRO A 10 10.38 21.26 41.69
C PRO A 10 11.05 20.13 40.88
N PRO A 11 11.40 20.36 39.60
CA PRO A 11 12.11 19.39 38.77
C PRO A 11 13.59 19.27 39.19
N GLY A 12 14.10 18.03 39.17
CA GLY A 12 15.51 17.73 39.44
C GLY A 12 16.43 18.04 38.25
N PRO A 13 17.75 18.23 38.48
CA PRO A 13 18.69 18.58 37.42
C PRO A 13 18.99 17.38 36.52
N HIS A 14 18.76 17.55 35.21
CA HIS A 14 19.20 16.62 34.18
C HIS A 14 20.71 16.74 33.97
N ARG A 15 21.47 15.69 34.32
CA ARG A 15 22.87 15.52 33.92
C ARG A 15 22.93 15.25 32.41
N ALA A 16 23.58 16.15 31.68
CA ALA A 16 23.99 15.93 30.30
C ALA A 16 25.10 14.85 30.26
N ALA A 17 24.86 13.78 29.51
CA ALA A 17 25.90 12.82 29.13
C ALA A 17 26.13 12.96 27.63
N ALA A 18 27.30 13.53 27.30
CA ALA A 18 27.88 13.48 25.97
C ALA A 18 28.23 12.01 25.64
N ALA A 19 27.85 11.55 24.45
CA ALA A 19 28.32 10.29 23.90
C ALA A 19 28.75 10.51 22.44
N ALA A 20 29.94 10.01 22.17
CA ALA A 20 30.78 10.31 21.02
C ALA A 20 30.18 9.85 19.68
N HIS A 21 30.41 10.67 18.66
CA HIS A 21 30.27 10.30 17.26
C HIS A 21 31.28 9.20 16.91
N ARG A 22 30.80 8.04 16.45
CA ARG A 22 31.62 7.04 15.76
C ARG A 22 31.06 6.84 14.36
N ALA A 23 31.79 7.34 13.37
CA ALA A 23 31.51 7.16 11.96
C ALA A 23 31.85 5.72 11.51
N PRO A 24 31.05 5.09 10.62
CA PRO A 24 31.48 3.91 9.89
C PRO A 24 32.20 4.31 8.59
N GLN A 25 33.38 3.71 8.39
CA GLN A 25 34.18 3.82 7.18
C GLN A 25 33.51 3.09 6.02
N ARG A 26 33.42 3.76 4.86
CA ARG A 26 33.06 3.16 3.57
C ARG A 26 34.25 2.37 3.04
N THR A 27 34.10 1.07 2.87
CA THR A 27 34.99 0.27 2.01
C THR A 27 34.34 0.10 0.66
N THR A 28 34.97 0.70 -0.34
CA THR A 28 34.72 0.46 -1.76
C THR A 28 35.43 -0.83 -2.15
N THR A 29 34.74 -1.73 -2.83
CA THR A 29 35.41 -2.80 -3.58
C THR A 29 34.72 -2.97 -4.91
N ALA A 30 35.38 -2.45 -5.93
CA ALA A 30 35.09 -2.66 -7.32
C ALA A 30 35.67 -4.01 -7.75
N CYS A 31 34.87 -4.84 -8.41
CA CYS A 31 35.38 -5.94 -9.23
C CYS A 31 34.88 -5.76 -10.66
N CYS A 32 35.82 -5.43 -11.54
CA CYS A 32 35.69 -5.46 -12.99
C CYS A 32 35.64 -6.91 -13.47
N GLY A 33 34.65 -7.26 -14.28
CA GLY A 33 34.56 -8.51 -15.03
C GLY A 33 34.01 -8.22 -16.42
N ARG A 34 34.75 -8.66 -17.43
CA ARG A 34 34.77 -8.18 -18.82
C ARG A 34 34.05 -9.16 -19.78
N LEU A 35 33.34 -8.57 -20.76
CA LEU A 35 32.97 -9.04 -22.12
C LEU A 35 32.54 -10.50 -22.35
N LYS A 36 31.34 -10.66 -22.93
CA LYS A 36 31.20 -11.30 -24.26
C LYS A 36 29.83 -11.03 -24.91
N GLN A 37 29.89 -10.59 -26.16
CA GLN A 37 28.81 -10.48 -27.15
C GLN A 37 28.46 -11.85 -27.74
N GLU A 38 27.46 -11.82 -28.65
CA GLU A 38 26.98 -12.84 -29.60
C GLU A 38 25.76 -13.61 -29.10
N ALA A 39 24.72 -13.92 -29.88
CA ALA A 39 24.27 -13.53 -31.22
C ALA A 39 22.77 -13.91 -31.32
N THR A 40 22.05 -13.33 -32.27
CA THR A 40 20.67 -13.67 -32.65
C THR A 40 20.56 -15.09 -33.24
N PRO A 41 19.39 -15.76 -33.17
CA PRO A 41 18.37 -15.69 -34.24
C PRO A 41 16.92 -15.70 -33.68
N SER A 42 15.88 -15.06 -34.24
CA SER A 42 15.28 -15.13 -35.58
C SER A 42 14.91 -16.54 -36.04
N PHE A 43 13.76 -17.07 -35.61
CA PHE A 43 12.98 -17.99 -36.44
C PHE A 43 11.48 -17.74 -36.26
N ALA A 44 10.91 -17.11 -37.28
CA ALA A 44 9.49 -17.08 -37.57
C ALA A 44 9.08 -18.35 -38.32
N SER A 45 7.78 -18.62 -38.29
CA SER A 45 6.97 -19.41 -39.24
C SER A 45 6.49 -20.78 -38.75
N LEU A 46 5.22 -20.83 -38.34
CA LEU A 46 4.34 -21.88 -38.81
C LEU A 46 3.17 -21.24 -39.57
N ALA A 47 3.06 -21.60 -40.84
CA ALA A 47 2.08 -21.11 -41.79
C ALA A 47 0.70 -21.74 -41.53
N VAL A 48 -0.33 -20.89 -41.57
CA VAL A 48 -1.73 -21.28 -41.71
C VAL A 48 -1.97 -21.63 -43.18
N ALA A 49 -2.41 -22.85 -43.43
CA ALA A 49 -2.95 -23.26 -44.72
C ALA A 49 -4.47 -22.96 -44.74
N ALA A 50 -4.90 -22.14 -45.69
CA ALA A 50 -6.30 -22.03 -46.07
C ALA A 50 -6.39 -22.22 -47.58
N SER A 51 -7.24 -23.15 -48.03
CA SER A 51 -8.12 -23.01 -49.19
C SER A 51 -8.79 -24.34 -49.52
N ALA A 52 -10.11 -24.34 -49.46
CA ALA A 52 -10.93 -25.13 -50.38
C ALA A 52 -12.03 -24.20 -50.87
N ALA A 53 -12.07 -24.00 -52.18
CA ALA A 53 -13.00 -23.14 -52.89
C ALA A 53 -14.16 -23.95 -53.47
N ALA A 54 -15.31 -23.26 -53.59
CA ALA A 54 -16.36 -23.40 -54.62
C ALA A 54 -17.11 -24.75 -54.69
N GLU A 55 -18.38 -24.89 -55.06
CA GLU A 55 -19.56 -24.09 -55.42
C GLU A 55 -20.65 -25.21 -55.55
N ARG A 56 -21.94 -25.09 -55.27
CA ARG A 56 -22.97 -24.30 -55.95
C ARG A 56 -24.34 -24.81 -55.46
N ALA A 57 -25.35 -23.96 -55.66
CA ALA A 57 -26.76 -24.27 -55.93
C ALA A 57 -27.79 -24.06 -54.79
N ALA A 58 -28.67 -23.09 -55.09
CA ALA A 58 -30.09 -23.02 -54.75
C ALA A 58 -30.50 -22.59 -53.32
N THR A 59 -30.78 -21.29 -53.17
CA THR A 59 -31.86 -20.76 -52.30
C THR A 59 -33.23 -21.24 -52.82
N PRO A 60 -34.30 -21.43 -52.00
CA PRO A 60 -34.76 -20.44 -51.02
C PRO A 60 -35.48 -20.99 -49.75
N LEU A 61 -35.92 -20.04 -48.91
CA LEU A 61 -36.90 -20.08 -47.82
C LEU A 61 -36.33 -20.07 -46.39
N LEU A 62 -36.68 -18.97 -45.70
CA LEU A 62 -36.34 -18.62 -44.34
C LEU A 62 -36.76 -19.71 -43.34
N ALA A 63 -35.84 -20.11 -42.48
CA ALA A 63 -36.16 -20.66 -41.16
C ALA A 63 -35.07 -20.26 -40.16
N ALA A 64 -35.52 -19.94 -38.97
CA ALA A 64 -34.81 -19.19 -37.95
C ALA A 64 -33.69 -19.97 -37.22
N ALA A 65 -32.92 -19.17 -36.47
CA ALA A 65 -32.18 -19.51 -35.25
C ALA A 65 -30.73 -20.02 -35.38
N ALA A 66 -29.78 -19.17 -34.97
CA ALA A 66 -28.69 -19.46 -34.02
C ALA A 66 -27.98 -18.14 -33.68
N LEU A 67 -28.32 -17.50 -32.56
CA LEU A 67 -27.66 -17.63 -31.24
C LEU A 67 -26.33 -16.84 -31.13
N LEU A 68 -26.49 -15.63 -30.58
CA LEU A 68 -25.68 -15.02 -29.51
C LEU A 68 -24.17 -15.29 -29.51
N LEU A 69 -23.38 -14.34 -30.01
CA LEU A 69 -22.02 -14.16 -29.51
C LEU A 69 -21.53 -12.74 -29.72
N SER A 70 -21.41 -11.97 -28.63
CA SER A 70 -20.30 -11.05 -28.32
C SER A 70 -20.71 -10.05 -27.25
N ALA A 71 -20.78 -10.51 -26.00
CA ALA A 71 -20.64 -9.63 -24.84
C ALA A 71 -19.20 -9.76 -24.32
N ALA A 72 -18.26 -9.12 -25.02
CA ALA A 72 -16.92 -8.92 -24.50
C ALA A 72 -16.99 -7.77 -23.49
N SER A 73 -17.26 -8.09 -22.23
CA SER A 73 -17.10 -7.14 -21.13
C SER A 73 -15.62 -6.79 -21.00
N PRO A 74 -15.21 -5.50 -21.04
CA PRO A 74 -13.85 -5.11 -20.72
C PRO A 74 -13.59 -5.47 -19.25
N GLY A 75 -12.71 -6.43 -19.01
CA GLY A 75 -12.32 -6.81 -17.66
C GLY A 75 -11.69 -5.61 -16.94
N PHE A 76 -12.15 -5.34 -15.72
CA PHE A 76 -11.50 -4.41 -14.80
C PHE A 76 -10.04 -4.86 -14.60
N LEU A 77 -9.09 -4.04 -15.05
CA LEU A 77 -7.68 -4.19 -14.69
C LEU A 77 -7.54 -3.81 -13.21
N ALA A 78 -7.50 -4.80 -12.34
CA ALA A 78 -7.07 -4.59 -10.95
C ALA A 78 -5.57 -4.28 -10.97
N SER A 79 -5.23 -3.00 -10.78
CA SER A 79 -3.84 -2.55 -10.65
C SER A 79 -3.26 -3.12 -9.36
N THR A 80 -2.54 -4.24 -9.46
CA THR A 80 -1.78 -4.75 -8.32
C THR A 80 -0.62 -3.80 -8.05
N PRO A 81 -0.48 -3.26 -6.83
CA PRO A 81 0.64 -2.39 -6.50
C PRO A 81 1.98 -3.12 -6.71
N SER A 82 2.98 -2.40 -7.21
CA SER A 82 4.33 -2.95 -7.42
C SER A 82 4.91 -3.50 -6.12
N ALA A 83 5.69 -4.58 -6.20
CA ALA A 83 6.41 -5.15 -5.06
C ALA A 83 7.27 -4.11 -4.33
N PHE A 84 7.84 -3.14 -5.05
CA PHE A 84 8.59 -2.03 -4.46
C PHE A 84 7.68 -1.15 -3.57
N ALA A 85 6.52 -0.73 -4.10
CA ALA A 85 5.56 0.09 -3.36
C ALA A 85 5.00 -0.65 -2.13
N GLN A 86 4.82 -1.98 -2.22
CA GLN A 86 4.46 -2.81 -1.07
C GLN A 86 5.56 -2.82 -0.01
N SER A 87 6.84 -2.94 -0.41
CA SER A 87 7.97 -2.96 0.52
C SER A 87 8.18 -1.63 1.25
N GLU A 88 8.05 -0.51 0.52
CA GLU A 88 8.16 0.83 1.07
C GLU A 88 6.95 1.15 1.98
N GLY A 89 5.75 0.76 1.56
CA GLY A 89 4.52 0.95 2.34
C GLY A 89 4.56 0.16 3.63
N ALA A 90 5.07 -1.06 3.58
CA ALA A 90 5.31 -1.88 4.75
C ALA A 90 6.31 -1.22 5.72
N ALA A 91 7.42 -0.69 5.22
CA ALA A 91 8.42 -0.02 6.05
C ALA A 91 7.87 1.25 6.72
N LEU A 92 7.14 2.08 5.97
CA LEU A 92 6.47 3.27 6.52
C LEU A 92 5.41 2.88 7.55
N PHE A 93 4.62 1.85 7.28
CA PHE A 93 3.58 1.36 8.19
C PHE A 93 4.18 0.86 9.51
N ARG A 94 5.29 0.10 9.46
CA ARG A 94 6.03 -0.33 10.66
C ARG A 94 6.55 0.85 11.47
N LYS A 95 6.97 1.93 10.82
CA LYS A 95 7.50 3.12 11.51
C LYS A 95 6.41 3.98 12.16
N ALA A 96 5.26 4.14 11.50
CA ALA A 96 4.27 5.15 11.88
C ALA A 96 2.97 4.59 12.45
N CYS A 97 2.57 3.38 12.07
CA CYS A 97 1.20 2.88 12.26
C CYS A 97 1.13 1.69 13.22
N ILE A 98 2.16 0.84 13.24
CA ILE A 98 2.17 -0.45 13.97
C ILE A 98 1.86 -0.29 15.47
N GLY A 99 2.25 0.83 16.07
CA GLY A 99 2.01 1.08 17.49
C GLY A 99 0.53 1.08 17.87
N CYS A 100 -0.38 1.31 16.93
CA CYS A 100 -1.83 1.19 17.15
C CYS A 100 -2.50 0.12 16.30
N HIS A 101 -1.96 -0.17 15.11
CA HIS A 101 -2.54 -1.02 14.08
C HIS A 101 -1.70 -2.25 13.77
N ASP A 102 -1.09 -2.84 14.80
CA ASP A 102 -0.33 -4.08 14.65
C ASP A 102 -1.19 -5.19 14.02
N MET A 103 -0.62 -5.90 13.03
CA MET A 103 -1.31 -6.93 12.23
C MET A 103 -2.72 -6.54 11.74
N GLY A 104 -2.92 -5.25 11.41
CA GLY A 104 -4.20 -4.72 10.95
C GLY A 104 -5.24 -4.49 12.05
N GLY A 105 -4.89 -4.69 13.32
CA GLY A 105 -5.77 -4.47 14.46
C GLY A 105 -6.04 -2.99 14.77
N ASN A 106 -6.63 -2.75 15.93
CA ASN A 106 -6.73 -1.41 16.52
C ASN A 106 -6.80 -1.54 18.06
N ILE A 107 -5.70 -1.20 18.74
CA ILE A 107 -5.61 -1.34 20.20
C ILE A 107 -6.44 -0.29 20.96
N LEU A 108 -6.85 0.80 20.29
CA LEU A 108 -7.53 1.94 20.92
C LEU A 108 -9.05 1.86 20.80
N GLN A 109 -9.56 1.31 19.70
CA GLN A 109 -10.98 1.34 19.33
C GLN A 109 -11.38 -0.02 18.71
N PRO A 110 -12.03 -0.91 19.49
CA PRO A 110 -12.61 -2.13 18.94
C PRO A 110 -13.62 -1.82 17.82
N GLY A 111 -13.58 -2.60 16.74
CA GLY A 111 -14.46 -2.39 15.59
C GLY A 111 -14.04 -1.27 14.62
N ALA A 112 -12.86 -0.66 14.83
CA ALA A 112 -12.21 0.25 13.89
C ALA A 112 -10.84 -0.31 13.47
N THR A 113 -10.77 -1.63 13.22
CA THR A 113 -9.56 -2.26 12.70
C THR A 113 -9.36 -1.95 11.21
N LEU A 114 -8.19 -2.29 10.68
CA LEU A 114 -7.88 -2.16 9.25
C LEU A 114 -8.25 -3.42 8.45
N TYR A 115 -9.03 -4.35 9.02
CA TYR A 115 -9.59 -5.47 8.28
C TYR A 115 -10.75 -5.00 7.40
N MET A 116 -10.89 -5.60 6.21
CA MET A 116 -11.89 -5.17 5.21
C MET A 116 -13.31 -5.07 5.78
N LYS A 117 -13.72 -6.03 6.62
CA LYS A 117 -15.03 -6.03 7.30
C LYS A 117 -15.29 -4.77 8.14
N ASP A 118 -14.27 -4.26 8.82
CA ASP A 118 -14.38 -3.06 9.64
C ASP A 118 -14.30 -1.80 8.78
N LEU A 119 -13.44 -1.78 7.76
CA LEU A 119 -13.35 -0.66 6.83
C LEU A 119 -14.67 -0.44 6.08
N GLU A 120 -15.30 -1.50 5.57
CA GLU A 120 -16.60 -1.45 4.90
C GLU A 120 -17.71 -1.00 5.84
N ARG A 121 -17.78 -1.59 7.04
CA ARG A 121 -18.79 -1.21 8.05
C ARG A 121 -18.69 0.28 8.43
N ASN A 122 -17.48 0.82 8.43
CA ASN A 122 -17.22 2.21 8.77
C ASN A 122 -17.24 3.15 7.55
N GLY A 123 -17.48 2.63 6.34
CA GLY A 123 -17.56 3.40 5.09
C GLY A 123 -16.22 3.96 4.60
N VAL A 124 -15.10 3.33 4.94
CA VAL A 124 -13.74 3.86 4.72
C VAL A 124 -12.84 2.85 3.99
N ALA A 125 -13.44 1.98 3.18
CA ALA A 125 -12.74 0.88 2.49
C ALA A 125 -12.08 1.29 1.17
N THR A 126 -12.24 2.54 0.74
CA THR A 126 -11.59 3.07 -0.46
C THR A 126 -10.22 3.64 -0.12
N GLU A 127 -9.30 3.64 -1.09
CA GLU A 127 -7.97 4.21 -0.92
C GLU A 127 -8.03 5.71 -0.58
N ASP A 128 -8.94 6.45 -1.21
CA ASP A 128 -9.15 7.88 -0.93
C ASP A 128 -9.59 8.14 0.51
N GLU A 129 -10.48 7.31 1.07
CA GLU A 129 -10.91 7.45 2.47
C GLU A 129 -9.79 7.09 3.44
N LEU A 130 -9.01 6.06 3.14
CA LEU A 130 -7.82 5.69 3.91
C LEU A 130 -6.78 6.81 3.89
N TYR A 131 -6.57 7.44 2.73
CA TYR A 131 -5.72 8.62 2.58
C TYR A 131 -6.26 9.77 3.45
N ASN A 132 -7.54 10.10 3.35
CA ASN A 132 -8.15 11.20 4.09
C ASN A 132 -8.04 11.02 5.61
N ILE A 133 -8.31 9.81 6.11
CA ILE A 133 -8.19 9.50 7.54
C ILE A 133 -6.74 9.55 8.00
N THR A 134 -5.81 9.05 7.20
CA THR A 134 -4.38 9.12 7.53
C THR A 134 -3.88 10.55 7.51
N TYR A 135 -4.37 11.38 6.58
CA TYR A 135 -3.97 12.78 6.44
C TYR A 135 -4.51 13.64 7.58
N TYR A 136 -5.83 13.62 7.82
CA TYR A 136 -6.50 14.52 8.76
C TYR A 136 -6.74 13.92 10.14
N GLY A 137 -6.62 12.61 10.29
CA GLY A 137 -6.96 11.90 11.52
C GLY A 137 -8.47 11.69 11.65
N LYS A 138 -8.86 10.79 12.57
CA LYS A 138 -10.27 10.52 12.89
C LYS A 138 -10.41 10.08 14.35
N GLY A 139 -11.20 10.81 15.12
CA GLY A 139 -11.41 10.51 16.53
C GLY A 139 -10.10 10.56 17.33
N ARG A 140 -9.67 9.39 17.84
CA ARG A 140 -8.43 9.24 18.63
C ARG A 140 -7.19 9.01 17.77
N MET A 141 -7.34 8.72 16.47
CA MET A 141 -6.22 8.55 15.55
C MET A 141 -5.73 9.93 15.11
N PRO A 142 -4.44 10.27 15.32
CA PRO A 142 -3.90 11.54 14.89
C PRO A 142 -3.73 11.61 13.37
N GLY A 143 -3.90 12.79 12.78
CA GLY A 143 -3.58 13.04 11.37
C GLY A 143 -2.09 13.25 11.11
N PHE A 144 -1.57 12.73 10.01
CA PHE A 144 -0.15 12.75 9.66
C PHE A 144 0.20 13.74 8.54
N GLY A 145 -0.79 14.28 7.82
CA GLY A 145 -0.55 15.19 6.70
C GLY A 145 0.10 16.50 7.12
N GLU A 146 0.90 17.09 6.22
CA GLU A 146 1.61 18.35 6.47
C GLU A 146 0.67 19.50 6.86
N LYS A 147 -0.52 19.53 6.23
CA LYS A 147 -1.54 20.57 6.45
C LYS A 147 -2.61 20.18 7.47
N CYS A 148 -2.49 19.05 8.16
CA CYS A 148 -3.45 18.68 9.20
C CYS A 148 -3.49 19.76 10.30
N THR A 149 -4.71 20.18 10.64
CA THR A 149 -5.06 21.23 11.60
C THR A 149 -6.42 20.91 12.23
N PRO A 150 -6.69 21.27 13.50
CA PRO A 150 -5.82 21.94 14.47
C PRO A 150 -4.73 21.01 15.02
N ARG A 151 -3.66 21.58 15.60
CA ARG A 151 -2.48 20.79 16.04
C ARG A 151 -2.84 19.64 17.00
N GLY A 152 -3.85 19.81 17.85
CA GLY A 152 -4.28 18.77 18.79
C GLY A 152 -4.87 17.51 18.14
N GLN A 153 -5.34 17.59 16.89
CA GLN A 153 -5.87 16.44 16.14
C GLN A 153 -4.77 15.69 15.38
N CYS A 154 -3.58 16.28 15.27
CA CYS A 154 -2.53 15.76 14.41
C CYS A 154 -1.39 15.14 15.21
N THR A 155 -0.55 14.38 14.53
CA THR A 155 0.59 13.72 15.17
C THR A 155 1.53 14.74 15.80
N PHE A 156 2.09 14.36 16.94
CA PHE A 156 3.12 15.15 17.62
C PHE A 156 4.49 15.02 16.97
N GLY A 157 4.74 13.91 16.26
CA GLY A 157 5.97 13.66 15.53
C GLY A 157 6.04 14.39 14.18
N PRO A 158 7.03 14.03 13.35
CA PRO A 158 7.14 14.54 11.98
C PRO A 158 5.86 14.24 11.18
N ARG A 159 5.49 15.19 10.31
CA ARG A 159 4.43 14.98 9.31
C ARG A 159 4.98 14.14 8.16
N LEU A 160 4.08 13.47 7.46
CA LEU A 160 4.39 12.67 6.28
C LEU A 160 4.07 13.47 5.02
N ALA A 161 4.88 13.28 3.97
CA ALA A 161 4.60 13.83 2.66
C ALA A 161 3.33 13.19 2.07
N GLU A 162 2.66 13.89 1.15
CA GLU A 162 1.40 13.38 0.57
C GLU A 162 1.60 12.05 -0.16
N ASP A 163 2.74 11.86 -0.82
CA ASP A 163 3.03 10.62 -1.55
C ASP A 163 3.29 9.43 -0.60
N ASP A 164 3.91 9.66 0.56
CA ASP A 164 4.04 8.66 1.62
C ASP A 164 2.67 8.21 2.14
N ILE A 165 1.73 9.16 2.28
CA ILE A 165 0.36 8.87 2.76
C ILE A 165 -0.43 8.10 1.69
N LYS A 166 -0.30 8.42 0.40
CA LYS A 166 -0.90 7.63 -0.69
C LYS A 166 -0.37 6.20 -0.69
N LEU A 167 0.95 6.06 -0.58
CA LEU A 167 1.61 4.75 -0.52
C LEU A 167 1.15 3.94 0.69
N LEU A 168 0.97 4.57 1.87
CA LEU A 168 0.35 3.94 3.03
C LEU A 168 -1.11 3.53 2.79
N ALA A 169 -1.92 4.39 2.16
CA ALA A 169 -3.31 4.07 1.86
C ALA A 169 -3.44 2.87 0.92
N ALA A 170 -2.65 2.84 -0.16
CA ALA A 170 -2.56 1.72 -1.09
C ALA A 170 -2.07 0.44 -0.38
N PHE A 171 -1.08 0.55 0.50
CA PHE A 171 -0.58 -0.57 1.29
C PHE A 171 -1.65 -1.14 2.23
N VAL A 172 -2.34 -0.29 3.00
CA VAL A 172 -3.42 -0.71 3.91
C VAL A 172 -4.56 -1.35 3.14
N LYS A 173 -4.94 -0.78 1.99
CA LYS A 173 -5.97 -1.34 1.11
C LYS A 173 -5.59 -2.74 0.62
N SER A 174 -4.38 -2.90 0.10
CA SER A 174 -3.82 -4.19 -0.33
C SER A 174 -3.82 -5.21 0.83
N GLN A 175 -3.32 -4.82 2.01
CA GLN A 175 -3.29 -5.71 3.18
C GLN A 175 -4.69 -6.12 3.64
N ALA A 176 -5.66 -5.20 3.63
CA ALA A 176 -7.04 -5.49 4.01
C ALA A 176 -7.70 -6.50 3.05
N GLU A 177 -7.45 -6.37 1.75
CA GLU A 177 -7.96 -7.29 0.72
C GLU A 177 -7.32 -8.68 0.81
N ASN A 178 -6.07 -8.75 1.25
CA ASN A 178 -5.33 -10.00 1.41
C ASN A 178 -5.44 -10.61 2.82
N GLY A 179 -6.25 -10.02 3.71
CA GLY A 179 -6.49 -10.55 5.05
C GLY A 179 -5.31 -10.40 6.01
N TRP A 180 -4.49 -9.36 5.82
CA TRP A 180 -3.32 -9.03 6.66
C TRP A 180 -2.32 -10.19 6.81
N PRO A 181 -1.68 -10.63 5.69
CA PRO A 181 -0.57 -11.58 5.78
C PRO A 181 0.56 -10.98 6.60
N LYS A 182 1.36 -11.84 7.22
CA LYS A 182 2.53 -11.42 8.00
C LYS A 182 3.45 -10.58 7.10
N ILE A 183 3.81 -9.40 7.58
CA ILE A 183 4.75 -8.52 6.90
C ILE A 183 6.15 -9.04 7.23
N ASP A 184 6.64 -10.00 6.45
CA ASP A 184 8.00 -10.50 6.61
C ASP A 184 8.99 -9.39 6.21
N GLY A 185 9.84 -8.97 7.15
CA GLY A 185 10.70 -7.80 6.92
C GLY A 185 11.90 -7.67 7.84
N ASP A 186 12.08 -8.55 8.81
CA ASP A 186 13.24 -8.55 9.68
C ASP A 186 14.01 -9.84 9.39
N GLY A 187 14.95 -9.76 8.45
CA GLY A 187 16.08 -10.68 8.48
C GLY A 187 16.86 -10.38 9.76
N ASP A 188 16.95 -11.39 10.64
CA ASP A 188 17.81 -11.39 11.82
C ASP A 188 19.26 -10.99 11.49
#